data_AF-A0A918X5I1-F1
#
_entry.id   AF-A0A918X5I1-F1
#
_cell.length_a   1.000
_cell.length_b   1.000
_cell.length_c   1.000
_cell.angle_alpha   90.00
_cell.angle_beta   90.00
_cell.angle_gamma   90.00
#
_symmetry.space_group_name_H-M   'P 1'
#
loop_
_entity.id
_entity.type
_entity.pdbx_description
1 polymer ?
#
loop_
_entity_poly.entity_id
_entity_poly.type
_entity_poly.pdbx_seq_one_letter_code
_entity_poly.pdbx_strand_id
1 'polypeptide(L)'
;MAEAEDEHWIVRGKCRTVGPDELFVEGAAQNRAKAFCSGCPVHATCLAHALDNRIEHGIWGGMTERERRALLRRRPLVTSWRRLLETARAEYERSADAGESTTDERTHLITSEPMRWSA
;
A
#
# COMPACT_ATOMS: atom_id res chain seq x y z
N MET A 1 -16.02 -23.32 4.17
CA MET A 1 -16.34 -22.04 4.85
C MET A 1 -15.06 -21.30 5.21
N ALA A 2 -14.24 -20.94 4.21
CA ALA A 2 -12.99 -20.19 4.40
C ALA A 2 -13.07 -18.75 3.83
N GLU A 3 -14.24 -18.34 3.34
CA GLU A 3 -14.43 -17.07 2.62
C GLU A 3 -14.74 -15.87 3.54
N ALA A 4 -15.23 -16.10 4.78
CA ALA A 4 -15.70 -15.01 5.65
C ALA A 4 -14.59 -14.31 6.46
N GLU A 5 -13.50 -15.00 6.81
CA GLU A 5 -12.39 -14.37 7.56
C GLU A 5 -11.56 -13.42 6.69
N ASP A 6 -11.66 -13.56 5.38
CA ASP A 6 -10.90 -12.79 4.40
C ASP A 6 -11.58 -11.46 4.00
N GLU A 7 -12.76 -11.11 4.53
CA GLU A 7 -13.45 -9.85 4.22
C GLU A 7 -13.19 -8.72 5.24
N HIS A 8 -12.56 -9.04 6.37
CA HIS A 8 -12.21 -8.05 7.41
C HIS A 8 -11.18 -6.99 6.98
N TRP A 9 -10.60 -7.08 5.79
CA TRP A 9 -9.77 -5.98 5.27
C TRP A 9 -10.61 -4.77 4.85
N ILE A 10 -11.86 -4.95 4.40
CA ILE A 10 -12.70 -3.84 3.91
C ILE A 10 -12.96 -2.83 5.03
N VAL A 11 -13.17 -3.31 6.26
CA VAL A 11 -13.41 -2.44 7.42
C VAL A 11 -12.22 -1.56 7.79
N ARG A 12 -11.00 -1.94 7.35
CA ARG A 12 -9.77 -1.15 7.52
C ARG A 12 -9.51 -0.19 6.34
N GLY A 13 -10.40 -0.17 5.35
CA GLY A 13 -10.30 0.71 4.19
C GLY A 13 -10.52 2.18 4.53
N LYS A 14 -9.59 3.05 4.12
CA LYS A 14 -9.70 4.52 4.27
C LYS A 14 -10.90 5.09 3.49
N CYS A 15 -11.33 4.42 2.41
CA CYS A 15 -12.50 4.83 1.62
C CYS A 15 -13.79 4.99 2.44
N ARG A 16 -13.87 4.36 3.62
CA ARG A 16 -15.00 4.49 4.55
C ARG A 16 -15.08 5.87 5.24
N THR A 17 -14.01 6.67 5.18
CA THR A 17 -13.95 7.98 5.86
C THR A 17 -14.29 9.15 4.93
N VAL A 18 -14.64 8.89 3.67
CA VAL A 18 -14.94 9.90 2.64
C VAL A 18 -16.26 9.56 1.95
N GLY A 19 -16.90 10.56 1.34
CA GLY A 19 -18.16 10.36 0.63
C GLY A 19 -17.99 9.61 -0.70
N PRO A 20 -19.06 8.98 -1.24
CA PRO A 20 -19.01 8.32 -2.54
C PRO A 20 -18.64 9.28 -3.68
N ASP A 21 -19.10 10.53 -3.62
CA ASP A 21 -18.82 11.55 -4.65
C ASP A 21 -17.33 11.87 -4.79
N GLU A 22 -16.52 11.60 -3.76
CA GLU A 22 -15.07 11.80 -3.80
C GLU A 22 -14.33 10.63 -4.48
N LEU A 23 -14.95 9.44 -4.51
CA LEU A 23 -14.35 8.19 -4.98
C LEU A 23 -14.89 7.74 -6.34
N PHE A 24 -16.15 8.03 -6.65
CA PHE A 24 -16.82 7.71 -7.91
C PHE A 24 -16.73 8.87 -8.90
N VAL A 25 -15.49 9.27 -9.20
CA VAL A 25 -15.18 10.41 -10.07
C VAL A 25 -14.68 9.99 -11.44
N GLU A 26 -14.77 10.89 -12.41
CA GLU A 26 -14.32 10.68 -13.79
C GLU A 26 -13.14 11.59 -14.18
N GLY A 27 -12.49 11.25 -15.29
CA GLY A 27 -11.42 12.06 -15.88
C GLY A 27 -10.28 12.37 -14.92
N ALA A 28 -9.81 13.62 -14.92
CA ALA A 28 -8.66 14.05 -14.12
C ALA A 28 -8.89 13.94 -12.59
N ALA A 29 -10.14 13.97 -12.13
CA ALA A 29 -10.45 13.85 -10.70
C ALA A 29 -10.09 12.47 -10.14
N GLN A 30 -10.03 11.42 -10.99
CA GLN A 30 -9.57 10.08 -10.60
C GLN A 30 -8.15 10.10 -10.03
N ASN A 31 -7.30 11.05 -10.42
CA ASN A 31 -5.94 11.14 -9.87
C ASN A 31 -5.93 11.40 -8.36
N ARG A 32 -6.88 12.21 -7.86
CA ARG A 32 -7.02 12.46 -6.41
C ARG A 32 -7.49 11.22 -5.66
N ALA A 33 -8.52 10.56 -6.18
CA ALA A 33 -9.03 9.32 -5.59
C ALA A 33 -7.97 8.20 -5.60
N LYS A 34 -7.18 8.08 -6.67
CA LYS A 34 -6.04 7.15 -6.73
C LYS A 34 -4.99 7.43 -5.66
N ALA A 35 -4.58 8.70 -5.52
CA ALA A 35 -3.60 9.11 -4.51
C ALA A 35 -4.11 8.87 -3.08
N PHE A 36 -5.40 9.06 -2.85
CA PHE A 36 -6.03 8.70 -1.59
C PHE A 36 -5.95 7.18 -1.33
N CYS A 37 -6.27 6.36 -2.33
CA CYS A 37 -6.22 4.91 -2.20
C CYS A 37 -4.81 4.33 -2.05
N SER A 38 -3.77 4.96 -2.61
CA SER A 38 -2.39 4.44 -2.55
C SER A 38 -1.82 4.43 -1.13
N GLY A 39 -2.24 5.36 -0.28
CA GLY A 39 -1.87 5.40 1.14
C GLY A 39 -2.74 4.54 2.06
N CYS A 40 -3.60 3.67 1.52
CA CYS A 40 -4.51 2.86 2.31
C CYS A 40 -3.80 1.61 2.88
N PRO A 41 -3.97 1.27 4.18
CA PRO A 41 -3.29 0.12 4.79
C PRO A 41 -3.71 -1.24 4.17
N VAL A 42 -4.81 -1.28 3.44
CA VAL A 42 -5.31 -2.49 2.74
C VAL A 42 -5.17 -2.39 1.22
N HIS A 43 -4.35 -1.45 0.73
CA HIS A 43 -4.14 -1.18 -0.70
C HIS A 43 -3.83 -2.46 -1.52
N ALA A 44 -2.87 -3.28 -1.06
CA ALA A 44 -2.47 -4.50 -1.75
C ALA A 44 -3.61 -5.53 -1.84
N THR A 45 -4.27 -5.82 -0.70
CA THR A 45 -5.39 -6.77 -0.62
C THR A 45 -6.59 -6.28 -1.43
N CYS A 46 -6.89 -4.97 -1.40
CA CYS A 46 -7.95 -4.33 -2.18
C CYS A 46 -7.71 -4.47 -3.69
N LEU A 47 -6.49 -4.18 -4.15
CA LEU A 47 -6.15 -4.33 -5.57
C LEU A 47 -6.18 -5.79 -6.01
N ALA A 48 -5.63 -6.69 -5.19
CA ALA A 48 -5.64 -8.13 -5.45
C ALA A 48 -7.06 -8.64 -5.64
N HIS A 49 -7.97 -8.31 -4.71
CA HIS A 49 -9.37 -8.70 -4.78
C HIS A 49 -10.02 -8.21 -6.08
N ALA A 50 -9.77 -6.97 -6.51
CA ALA A 50 -10.30 -6.44 -7.76
C ALA A 50 -9.74 -7.13 -9.01
N LEU A 51 -8.48 -7.55 -8.99
CA LEU A 51 -7.83 -8.25 -10.12
C LEU A 51 -8.27 -9.71 -10.21
N ASP A 52 -8.31 -10.41 -9.08
CA ASP A 52 -8.73 -11.81 -8.98
C ASP A 52 -10.22 -11.96 -9.37
N ASN A 53 -11.09 -11.07 -8.90
CA ASN A 53 -12.54 -11.08 -9.20
C ASN A 53 -12.93 -10.31 -10.47
N ARG A 54 -11.96 -9.74 -11.21
CA ARG A 54 -12.21 -8.97 -12.44
C ARG A 54 -13.24 -7.86 -12.27
N ILE A 55 -13.23 -7.18 -11.12
CA ILE A 55 -14.17 -6.08 -10.85
C ILE A 55 -13.96 -4.97 -11.89
N GLU A 56 -15.05 -4.59 -12.54
CA GLU A 56 -15.02 -3.68 -13.68
C GLU A 56 -14.97 -2.22 -13.22
N HIS A 57 -15.86 -1.80 -12.33
CA HIS A 57 -15.99 -0.37 -12.01
C HIS A 57 -15.16 0.11 -10.81
N GLY A 58 -14.95 1.43 -10.77
CA GLY A 58 -14.35 2.12 -9.64
C GLY A 58 -12.82 2.03 -9.53
N ILE A 59 -12.31 2.73 -8.52
CA ILE A 59 -10.88 2.74 -8.15
C ILE A 59 -10.67 1.71 -7.04
N TRP A 60 -9.76 0.77 -7.29
CA TRP A 60 -9.43 -0.30 -6.36
C TRP A 60 -7.92 -0.33 -6.15
N GLY A 61 -7.50 -0.25 -4.88
CA GLY A 61 -6.08 -0.17 -4.51
C GLY A 61 -5.29 0.75 -5.43
N GLY A 62 -5.73 2.01 -5.56
CA GLY A 62 -5.01 3.04 -6.32
C GLY A 62 -5.07 2.91 -7.84
N MET A 63 -5.80 1.93 -8.41
CA MET A 63 -5.89 1.71 -9.85
C MET A 63 -7.31 1.88 -10.37
N THR A 64 -7.42 2.59 -11.49
CA THR A 64 -8.64 2.65 -12.30
C THR A 64 -8.89 1.31 -13.00
N GLU A 65 -10.13 1.11 -13.45
CA GLU A 65 -10.51 -0.01 -14.31
C GLU A 65 -9.54 -0.20 -15.49
N ARG A 66 -9.27 0.88 -16.23
CA ARG A 66 -8.43 0.83 -17.43
C ARG A 66 -7.02 0.35 -17.11
N GLU A 67 -6.47 0.80 -15.99
CA GLU A 67 -5.14 0.39 -15.52
C GLU A 67 -5.12 -1.07 -15.08
N ARG A 68 -6.15 -1.53 -14.35
CA ARG A 68 -6.28 -2.95 -13.96
C ARG A 68 -6.38 -3.85 -15.19
N ARG A 69 -7.22 -3.49 -16.17
CA ARG A 69 -7.32 -4.24 -17.45
C ARG A 69 -5.97 -4.28 -18.18
N ALA A 70 -5.22 -3.18 -18.21
CA ALA A 70 -3.89 -3.15 -18.82
C ALA A 70 -2.90 -4.07 -18.09
N LEU A 71 -2.94 -4.09 -16.75
CA LEU A 71 -2.11 -4.96 -15.93
C LEU A 71 -2.43 -6.44 -16.18
N LEU A 72 -3.71 -6.81 -16.22
CA LEU A 72 -4.16 -8.17 -16.51
C LEU A 72 -3.71 -8.65 -17.90
N ARG A 73 -3.70 -7.78 -18.92
CA ARG A 73 -3.16 -8.11 -20.25
C ARG A 73 -1.64 -8.30 -20.25
N ARG A 74 -0.91 -7.53 -19.43
CA ARG A 74 0.55 -7.63 -19.33
C ARG A 74 1.03 -8.86 -18.55
N ARG A 75 0.18 -9.41 -17.68
CA ARG A 75 0.51 -10.56 -16.81
C ARG A 75 -0.53 -11.67 -16.89
N PRO A 76 -0.67 -12.34 -18.05
CA PRO A 76 -1.69 -13.37 -18.26
C PRO A 76 -1.45 -14.65 -17.43
N LEU A 77 -0.22 -14.87 -16.95
CA LEU A 77 0.18 -16.09 -16.23
C LEU A 77 0.03 -15.98 -14.70
N VAL A 78 -0.38 -14.82 -14.17
CA VAL A 78 -0.58 -14.65 -12.73
C VAL A 78 -1.90 -15.29 -12.34
N THR A 79 -1.83 -16.35 -11.53
CA THR A 79 -3.00 -17.12 -11.06
C THR A 79 -3.52 -16.68 -9.70
N SER A 80 -2.72 -15.94 -8.91
CA SER A 80 -3.14 -15.36 -7.64
C SER A 80 -2.51 -13.98 -7.47
N TRP A 81 -3.32 -12.94 -7.64
CA TRP A 81 -2.87 -11.56 -7.44
C TRP A 81 -2.65 -11.24 -5.97
N ARG A 82 -3.48 -11.83 -5.09
CA ARG A 82 -3.28 -11.73 -3.63
C ARG A 82 -1.86 -12.12 -3.23
N ARG A 83 -1.44 -13.35 -3.56
CA ARG A 83 -0.11 -13.84 -3.20
C ARG A 83 1.00 -12.96 -3.77
N LEU A 84 0.88 -12.57 -5.04
CA LEU A 84 1.89 -11.75 -5.70
C LEU A 84 2.05 -10.38 -5.03
N LEU A 85 0.94 -9.68 -4.78
CA LEU A 85 0.98 -8.32 -4.25
C LEU A 85 1.33 -8.27 -2.76
N GLU A 86 0.86 -9.23 -1.97
CA GLU A 86 1.20 -9.33 -0.54
C GLU A 86 2.67 -9.68 -0.33
N THR A 87 3.24 -10.58 -1.16
CA THR A 87 4.67 -10.90 -1.10
C THR A 87 5.52 -9.66 -1.41
N ALA A 88 5.20 -8.97 -2.52
CA ALA A 88 5.92 -7.76 -2.92
C ALA A 88 5.84 -6.66 -1.85
N ARG A 89 4.68 -6.51 -1.20
CA ARG A 89 4.51 -5.57 -0.08
C ARG A 89 5.39 -5.94 1.10
N ALA A 90 5.34 -7.19 1.54
CA ALA A 90 6.11 -7.64 2.70
C ALA A 90 7.63 -7.55 2.46
N GLU A 91 8.09 -7.77 1.22
CA GLU A 91 9.49 -7.56 0.82
C GLU A 91 9.90 -6.08 0.90
N TYR A 92 9.03 -5.17 0.42
CA TYR A 92 9.27 -3.74 0.51
C TYR A 92 9.32 -3.26 1.97
N GLU A 93 8.35 -3.66 2.80
CA GLU A 93 8.30 -3.32 4.23
C GLU A 93 9.56 -3.81 4.96
N ARG A 94 9.98 -5.07 4.74
CA ARG A 94 11.24 -5.59 5.30
C ARG A 94 12.47 -4.79 4.85
N SER A 95 12.49 -4.35 3.59
CA SER A 95 13.60 -3.55 3.06
C SER A 95 13.61 -2.12 3.63
N ALA A 96 12.43 -1.55 3.90
CA ALA A 96 12.29 -0.25 4.54
C ALA A 96 12.75 -0.29 6.01
N ASP A 97 12.30 -1.29 6.78
CA ASP A 97 12.69 -1.47 8.19
C ASP A 97 14.20 -1.72 8.35
N ALA A 98 14.81 -2.46 7.41
CA ALA A 98 16.26 -2.68 7.37
C ALA A 98 17.06 -1.39 7.09
N GLY A 99 16.46 -0.41 6.39
CA GLY A 99 17.07 0.90 6.13
C GLY A 99 16.97 1.86 7.32
N GLU A 100 15.88 1.79 8.08
CA GLU A 100 15.63 2.62 9.27
C GLU A 100 16.56 2.25 10.44
N SER A 101 16.82 0.96 10.63
CA SER A 101 17.61 0.41 11.75
C SER A 101 19.12 0.70 11.71
N THR A 102 19.65 1.28 10.63
CA THR A 102 21.08 1.68 10.53
C THR A 102 21.36 3.11 11.06
N THR A 103 20.33 3.94 11.26
CA THR A 103 20.52 5.37 11.61
C THR A 103 20.53 5.64 13.12
N ASP A 104 20.03 4.72 13.95
CA ASP A 104 19.89 4.87 15.41
C ASP A 104 21.06 4.26 16.22
N GLU A 105 22.30 4.34 15.75
CA GLU A 105 23.47 3.91 16.57
C GLU A 105 24.67 4.87 16.48
N ARG A 106 24.50 6.05 15.87
CA ARG A 106 25.60 7.00 15.64
C ARG A 106 25.44 8.37 16.31
N THR A 107 24.32 8.62 16.99
CA THR A 107 24.04 9.90 17.68
C THR A 107 24.51 9.91 19.15
N HIS A 108 24.84 8.76 19.76
CA HIS A 108 25.23 8.70 21.17
C HIS A 108 26.75 8.72 21.47
N LEU A 109 27.64 8.74 20.47
CA LEU A 109 29.09 8.63 20.70
C LEU A 109 29.90 9.93 20.51
N ILE A 110 29.27 11.10 20.29
CA ILE A 110 30.00 12.36 19.98
C ILE A 110 30.08 13.36 21.16
N THR A 111 29.51 13.10 22.34
CA THR A 111 29.58 14.07 23.47
C THR A 111 30.18 13.54 24.77
N SER A 112 31.01 12.51 24.70
CA SER A 112 31.79 12.05 25.84
C SER A 112 33.28 12.24 25.58
N GLU A 113 33.76 13.48 25.58
CA GLU A 113 35.13 13.74 26.03
C GLU A 113 35.19 14.99 26.94
N PRO A 114 35.80 14.86 28.14
CA PRO A 114 35.81 15.88 29.17
C PRO A 114 36.98 16.85 28.94
N MET A 115 36.67 18.11 28.60
CA MET A 115 37.67 19.18 28.62
C MET A 115 37.29 20.24 29.63
N ARG A 116 37.91 20.17 30.82
CA ARG A 116 38.52 21.36 31.41
C ARG A 116 39.61 21.01 32.41
N TRP A 117 40.82 21.08 31.88
CA TRP A 117 42.12 21.19 32.54
C TRP A 117 42.12 22.33 33.58
N SER A 118 42.72 22.02 34.71
CA SER A 118 43.03 22.86 35.86
C SER A 118 44.06 23.95 35.56
N ALA A 119 43.87 25.16 36.07
CA ALA A 119 44.87 26.00 36.78
C ALA A 119 44.28 27.39 37.01
#